data_AF-A0A661HVE7-F1
#
_entry.id   AF-A0A661HVE7-F1
#
_cell.length_a   1.000
_cell.length_b   1.000
_cell.length_c   1.000
_cell.angle_alpha   90.00
_cell.angle_beta   90.00
_cell.angle_gamma   90.00
#
_symmetry.space_group_name_H-M   'P 1'
#
loop_
_entity.id
_entity.type
_entity.pdbx_description
1 polymer ?
#
loop_
_entity_poly.entity_id
_entity_poly.type
_entity_poly.pdbx_seq_one_letter_code
_entity_poly.pdbx_strand_id
1 'polypeptide(L)'
;MQEKNYTLNDILLSVFTIKENKMKKRLIHNYAIFGGLNSNWIKLVFFILPFAMYAAVFNPTAFKALGIAQAIVFYIILLVMAMQIVVGVTYFNNKKTIKKATKEWEKYFPNIDFRMILSSGVTPYVDFKKHYESALNDGLNEEAMKKRLVDDFRNMEEENIVLVEAMRKDKEKKEGK
;
A
#
# COMPACT_ATOMS: atom_id res chain seq x y z
N MET A 1 -18.19 -18.31 6.90
CA MET A 1 -17.90 -16.86 6.85
C MET A 1 -18.67 -16.29 5.69
N GLN A 2 -19.57 -15.33 5.91
CA GLN A 2 -20.25 -14.63 4.80
C GLN A 2 -19.19 -13.98 3.89
N GLU A 3 -19.33 -14.14 2.57
CA GLU A 3 -18.49 -13.44 1.61
C GLU A 3 -18.79 -11.94 1.71
N LYS A 4 -17.90 -11.21 2.38
CA LYS A 4 -17.97 -9.74 2.40
C LYS A 4 -17.58 -9.25 1.01
N ASN A 5 -18.55 -8.68 0.29
CA ASN A 5 -18.29 -7.98 -0.98
C ASN A 5 -17.64 -6.63 -0.66
N TYR A 6 -16.42 -6.43 -1.15
CA TYR A 6 -15.69 -5.17 -1.01
C TYR A 6 -15.95 -4.31 -2.23
N THR A 7 -16.32 -3.04 -2.01
CA THR A 7 -16.53 -2.10 -3.11
C THR A 7 -15.20 -1.75 -3.79
N LEU A 8 -15.27 -1.20 -5.00
CA LEU A 8 -14.09 -0.67 -5.68
C LEU A 8 -13.35 0.38 -4.81
N ASN A 9 -14.11 1.25 -4.15
CA ASN A 9 -13.56 2.28 -3.26
C ASN A 9 -12.86 1.65 -2.04
N ASP A 10 -13.40 0.58 -1.46
CA ASP A 10 -12.74 -0.14 -0.35
C ASP A 10 -11.38 -0.68 -0.76
N ILE A 11 -11.31 -1.31 -1.94
CA ILE A 11 -10.06 -1.86 -2.48
C ILE A 11 -9.02 -0.75 -2.65
N LEU A 12 -9.41 0.39 -3.23
CA LEU A 12 -8.51 1.50 -3.47
C LEU A 12 -8.11 2.21 -2.18
N LEU A 13 -9.02 2.41 -1.22
CA LEU A 13 -8.71 2.99 0.10
C LEU A 13 -7.71 2.14 0.91
N SER A 14 -7.57 0.85 0.59
CA SER A 14 -6.59 -0.03 1.24
C SER A 14 -5.15 0.36 0.90
N VAL A 15 -4.91 0.94 -0.28
CA VAL A 15 -3.57 1.27 -0.80
C VAL A 15 -3.39 2.76 -1.08
N PHE A 16 -4.49 3.51 -1.24
CA PHE A 16 -4.51 4.94 -1.46
C PHE A 16 -5.22 5.67 -0.31
N THR A 17 -4.83 6.91 -0.11
CA THR A 17 -5.60 7.90 0.66
C THR A 17 -6.34 8.77 -0.35
N ILE A 18 -7.64 8.94 -0.17
CA ILE A 18 -8.47 9.81 -1.02
C ILE A 18 -8.96 10.95 -0.14
N LYS A 19 -8.66 12.19 -0.52
CA LYS A 19 -9.11 13.42 0.15
C LYS A 19 -9.43 14.45 -0.91
N GLU A 20 -10.60 15.08 -0.86
CA GLU A 20 -11.02 16.11 -1.84
C GLU A 20 -10.84 15.63 -3.28
N ASN A 21 -11.26 14.39 -3.55
CA ASN A 21 -11.09 13.71 -4.85
C ASN A 21 -9.65 13.61 -5.37
N LYS A 22 -8.66 13.85 -4.51
CA LYS A 22 -7.24 13.60 -4.79
C LYS A 22 -6.77 12.33 -4.11
N MET A 23 -6.09 11.51 -4.88
CA MET A 23 -5.55 10.23 -4.48
C MET A 23 -4.06 10.35 -4.13
N LYS A 24 -3.61 9.67 -3.08
CA LYS A 24 -2.19 9.57 -2.74
C LYS A 24 -1.86 8.17 -2.29
N LYS A 25 -0.83 7.56 -2.88
CA LYS A 25 -0.37 6.23 -2.49
C LYS A 25 0.05 6.22 -1.01
N ARG A 26 -0.40 5.21 -0.27
CA ARG A 26 -0.01 5.01 1.12
C ARG A 26 1.36 4.36 1.18
N LEU A 27 2.21 4.84 2.08
CA LEU A 27 3.44 4.14 2.44
C LEU A 27 3.14 2.88 3.28
N ILE A 28 2.18 3.00 4.20
CA ILE A 28 1.68 1.90 5.03
C ILE A 28 0.22 1.66 4.64
N HIS A 29 -0.04 0.53 3.97
CA HIS A 29 -1.36 0.15 3.50
C HIS A 29 -2.31 -0.12 4.66
N ASN A 30 -3.61 0.10 4.45
CA ASN A 30 -4.64 -0.06 5.46
C ASN A 30 -5.32 -1.44 5.34
N TYR A 31 -4.79 -2.44 6.02
CA TYR A 31 -5.34 -3.79 5.99
C TYR A 31 -6.65 -3.94 6.79
N ALA A 32 -7.01 -2.95 7.61
CA ALA A 32 -8.24 -2.94 8.39
C ALA A 32 -9.51 -3.04 7.52
N ILE A 33 -9.47 -2.56 6.27
CA ILE A 33 -10.59 -2.71 5.32
C ILE A 33 -10.93 -4.18 5.12
N PHE A 34 -9.91 -5.04 5.06
CA PHE A 34 -10.03 -6.48 4.93
C PHE A 34 -10.05 -7.22 6.28
N GLY A 35 -10.29 -6.52 7.39
CA GLY A 35 -10.40 -7.10 8.73
C GLY A 35 -9.08 -7.29 9.48
N GLY A 36 -8.01 -6.60 9.08
CA GLY A 36 -6.71 -6.68 9.75
C GLY A 36 -6.22 -5.39 10.41
N LEU A 37 -4.90 -5.19 10.43
CA LEU A 37 -4.28 -4.06 11.12
C LEU A 37 -4.56 -2.72 10.42
N ASN A 38 -4.94 -1.71 11.19
CA ASN A 38 -5.10 -0.36 10.70
C ASN A 38 -3.72 0.31 10.54
N SER A 39 -3.51 0.97 9.40
CA SER A 39 -2.28 1.73 9.14
C SER A 39 -2.00 2.80 10.21
N ASN A 40 -3.03 3.37 10.84
CA ASN A 40 -2.85 4.39 11.89
C ASN A 40 -2.26 3.80 13.17
N TRP A 41 -2.61 2.56 13.54
CA TRP A 41 -2.00 1.88 14.69
C TRP A 41 -0.52 1.61 14.46
N ILE A 42 -0.14 1.18 13.25
CA ILE A 42 1.27 0.96 12.89
C ILE A 42 2.06 2.28 12.97
N LYS A 43 1.50 3.39 12.45
CA LYS A 43 2.12 4.71 12.55
C LYS A 43 2.25 5.20 13.99
N LEU A 44 1.23 4.96 14.81
CA LEU A 44 1.23 5.35 16.21
C LEU A 44 2.33 4.62 16.98
N VAL A 45 2.46 3.31 16.79
CA VAL A 45 3.55 2.52 17.39
C VAL A 45 4.91 3.07 16.95
N PHE A 46 5.09 3.33 15.65
CA PHE A 46 6.34 3.93 15.15
C PHE A 46 6.68 5.25 15.84
N PHE A 47 5.67 6.09 16.07
CA PHE A 47 5.86 7.38 16.71
C PHE A 47 6.19 7.27 18.21
N ILE A 48 5.49 6.39 18.95
CA ILE A 48 5.64 6.28 20.41
C ILE A 48 6.90 5.50 20.81
N LEU A 49 7.28 4.49 20.03
CA LEU A 49 8.31 3.52 20.40
C LEU A 49 9.67 4.14 20.77
N PRO A 50 10.21 5.16 20.06
CA PRO A 50 11.45 5.85 20.46
C PRO A 50 11.38 6.48 21.85
N PHE A 51 10.24 7.06 22.22
CA PHE A 51 10.03 7.70 23.52
C PHE A 51 9.87 6.67 24.64
N ALA A 52 9.13 5.60 24.36
CA ALA A 52 8.97 4.49 25.30
C ALA A 52 10.34 3.84 25.60
N MET A 53 11.15 3.59 24.58
CA MET A 53 12.51 3.08 24.74
C MET A 53 13.41 4.08 25.49
N TYR A 54 13.29 5.37 25.22
CA TYR A 54 14.05 6.40 25.94
C TYR A 54 13.73 6.36 27.44
N ALA A 55 12.45 6.37 27.81
CA ALA A 55 12.03 6.30 29.21
C ALA A 55 12.48 4.99 29.89
N ALA A 56 12.46 3.88 29.16
CA ALA A 56 12.89 2.58 29.67
C ALA A 56 14.42 2.50 29.91
N VAL A 57 15.22 3.24 29.14
CA VAL A 57 16.69 3.20 29.27
C VAL A 57 17.22 4.31 30.17
N PHE A 58 16.68 5.51 30.08
CA PHE A 58 17.15 6.69 30.81
C PHE A 58 16.33 6.93 32.08
N ASN A 59 16.37 5.96 33.00
CA ASN A 59 15.77 6.06 34.34
C ASN A 59 16.81 5.76 35.44
N PRO A 60 16.55 6.18 36.70
CA PRO A 60 17.51 6.04 37.79
C PRO A 60 18.02 4.61 38.02
N THR A 61 17.15 3.62 37.87
CA THR A 61 17.48 2.19 38.04
C THR A 61 18.47 1.74 36.97
N ALA A 62 18.17 2.03 35.70
CA ALA A 62 19.04 1.66 34.58
C ALA A 62 20.38 2.42 34.60
N PHE A 63 20.38 3.70 34.98
CA PHE A 63 21.61 4.48 35.13
C PHE A 63 22.52 3.94 36.23
N LYS A 64 21.94 3.49 37.34
CA LYS A 64 22.71 2.86 38.43
C LYS A 64 23.41 1.58 37.97
N ALA A 65 22.81 0.86 37.02
CA ALA A 65 23.34 -0.40 36.51
C ALA A 65 24.36 -0.23 35.36
N LEU A 66 24.09 0.66 34.41
CA LEU A 66 24.85 0.78 33.15
C LEU A 66 25.76 2.03 33.12
N GLY A 67 25.46 3.05 33.91
CA GLY A 67 26.05 4.38 33.72
C GLY A 67 25.57 5.05 32.42
N ILE A 68 25.86 6.34 32.28
CA ILE A 68 25.30 7.17 31.20
C ILE A 68 25.82 6.73 29.82
N ALA A 69 27.11 6.45 29.69
CA ALA A 69 27.72 6.10 28.40
C ALA A 69 27.18 4.78 27.83
N GLN A 70 27.06 3.73 28.65
CA GLN A 70 26.52 2.45 28.19
C GLN A 70 25.01 2.53 27.92
N ALA A 71 24.25 3.31 28.71
CA ALA A 71 22.83 3.55 28.46
C ALA A 71 22.60 4.19 27.08
N ILE A 72 23.43 5.16 26.67
CA ILE A 72 23.37 5.77 25.33
C ILE A 72 23.60 4.71 24.24
N VAL A 73 24.67 3.92 24.36
CA VAL A 73 24.99 2.86 23.38
C VAL A 73 23.84 1.85 23.30
N PHE A 74 23.31 1.42 24.44
CA PHE A 74 22.20 0.49 24.51
C PHE A 74 20.93 1.05 23.87
N TYR A 75 20.61 2.32 24.10
CA TYR A 75 19.48 3.00 23.45
C TYR A 75 19.60 3.01 21.93
N ILE A 76 20.79 3.31 21.39
CA ILE A 76 21.02 3.30 19.94
C ILE A 76 20.79 1.90 19.36
N ILE A 77 21.31 0.85 20.00
CA ILE A 77 21.10 -0.54 19.56
C ILE A 77 19.60 -0.88 19.56
N LEU A 78 18.87 -0.50 20.61
CA LEU A 78 17.42 -0.72 20.69
C LEU A 78 16.66 0.03 19.59
N LEU A 79 17.03 1.29 19.29
CA LEU A 79 16.45 2.04 18.18
C LEU A 79 16.64 1.34 16.83
N VAL A 80 17.84 0.81 16.57
CA VAL A 80 18.13 0.07 15.34
C VAL A 80 17.25 -1.18 15.25
N MET A 81 17.19 -1.97 16.33
CA MET A 81 16.36 -3.19 16.39
C MET A 81 14.86 -2.88 16.21
N ALA A 82 14.38 -1.84 16.88
CA ALA A 82 13.01 -1.35 16.74
C ALA A 82 12.68 -0.94 15.30
N MET A 83 13.62 -0.26 14.62
CA MET A 83 13.44 0.10 13.21
C MET A 83 13.31 -1.15 12.32
N GLN A 84 14.12 -2.19 12.55
CA GLN A 84 14.00 -3.45 11.81
C GLN A 84 12.62 -4.10 12.01
N ILE A 85 12.11 -4.12 13.25
CA ILE A 85 10.78 -4.65 13.56
C ILE A 85 9.70 -3.84 12.82
N VAL A 86 9.78 -2.51 12.85
CA VAL A 86 8.80 -1.64 12.17
C VAL A 86 8.80 -1.86 10.66
N VAL A 87 9.98 -1.94 10.04
CA VAL A 87 10.13 -2.21 8.60
C VAL A 87 9.53 -3.58 8.27
N GLY A 88 9.84 -4.61 9.08
CA GLY A 88 9.29 -5.95 8.92
C GLY A 88 7.77 -5.98 9.00
N VAL A 89 7.18 -5.41 10.06
CA VAL A 89 5.72 -5.32 10.25
C VAL A 89 5.06 -4.58 9.10
N THR A 90 5.64 -3.45 8.67
CA THR A 90 5.13 -2.66 7.54
C THR A 90 5.16 -3.46 6.25
N TYR A 91 6.26 -4.15 5.96
CA TYR A 91 6.41 -5.00 4.78
C TYR A 91 5.35 -6.12 4.76
N PHE A 92 5.19 -6.85 5.85
CA PHE A 92 4.19 -7.92 5.94
C PHE A 92 2.76 -7.41 5.82
N ASN A 93 2.45 -6.28 6.47
CA ASN A 93 1.14 -5.62 6.36
C ASN A 93 0.85 -5.21 4.91
N ASN A 94 1.80 -4.54 4.26
CA ASN A 94 1.65 -4.10 2.87
C ASN A 94 1.50 -5.29 1.92
N LYS A 95 2.33 -6.32 2.08
CA LYS A 95 2.27 -7.55 1.27
C LYS A 95 0.92 -8.25 1.40
N LYS A 96 0.39 -8.40 2.62
CA LYS A 96 -0.93 -8.99 2.86
C LYS A 96 -2.04 -8.14 2.24
N THR A 97 -1.97 -6.82 2.40
CA THR A 97 -2.94 -5.89 1.82
C THR A 97 -2.95 -5.97 0.30
N ILE A 98 -1.79 -5.93 -0.36
CA ILE A 98 -1.69 -6.08 -1.82
C ILE A 98 -2.26 -7.42 -2.27
N LYS A 99 -1.87 -8.52 -1.62
CA LYS A 99 -2.37 -9.86 -2.00
C LYS A 99 -3.91 -9.91 -1.96
N LYS A 100 -4.52 -9.35 -0.93
CA LYS A 100 -5.97 -9.35 -0.77
C LYS A 100 -6.65 -8.37 -1.75
N ALA A 101 -6.12 -7.15 -1.86
CA ALA A 101 -6.61 -6.14 -2.80
C ALA A 101 -6.55 -6.63 -4.24
N THR A 102 -5.45 -7.25 -4.69
CA THR A 102 -5.33 -7.86 -6.02
C THR A 102 -6.41 -8.92 -6.25
N LYS A 103 -6.69 -9.78 -5.26
CA LYS A 103 -7.73 -10.82 -5.39
C LYS A 103 -9.13 -10.21 -5.55
N GLU A 104 -9.44 -9.16 -4.80
CA GLU A 104 -10.75 -8.50 -4.92
C GLU A 104 -10.83 -7.63 -6.19
N TRP A 105 -9.72 -7.03 -6.61
CA TRP A 105 -9.61 -6.24 -7.84
C TRP A 105 -9.92 -7.06 -9.09
N GLU A 106 -9.44 -8.31 -9.16
CA GLU A 106 -9.68 -9.23 -10.29
C GLU A 106 -11.17 -9.46 -10.56
N LYS A 107 -12.03 -9.33 -9.54
CA LYS A 107 -13.49 -9.44 -9.69
C LYS A 107 -14.08 -8.27 -10.49
N TYR A 108 -13.44 -7.10 -10.43
CA TYR A 108 -13.88 -5.89 -11.12
C TYR A 108 -13.23 -5.77 -12.50
N PHE A 109 -11.92 -6.01 -12.57
CA PHE A 109 -11.09 -5.80 -13.75
C PHE A 109 -10.26 -7.06 -14.05
N PRO A 110 -10.85 -8.09 -14.67
CA PRO A 110 -10.14 -9.30 -14.98
C PRO A 110 -8.98 -9.01 -15.94
N ASN A 111 -7.83 -9.65 -15.71
CA ASN A 111 -6.58 -9.50 -16.47
C ASN A 111 -5.84 -8.16 -16.31
N ILE A 112 -6.31 -7.24 -15.48
CA ILE A 112 -5.59 -6.00 -15.16
C ILE A 112 -4.84 -6.18 -13.85
N ASP A 113 -3.51 -6.31 -13.90
CA ASP A 113 -2.70 -6.45 -12.69
C ASP A 113 -2.76 -5.19 -11.84
N PHE A 114 -3.41 -5.30 -10.68
CA PHE A 114 -3.50 -4.25 -9.66
C PHE A 114 -2.16 -3.63 -9.28
N ARG A 115 -1.04 -4.35 -9.39
CA ARG A 115 0.28 -3.79 -9.08
C ARG A 115 0.74 -2.75 -10.09
N MET A 116 0.24 -2.81 -11.32
CA MET A 116 0.62 -1.87 -12.38
C MET A 116 0.07 -0.46 -12.13
N ILE A 117 -1.12 -0.34 -11.54
CA ILE A 117 -1.68 0.96 -11.09
C ILE A 117 -1.01 1.50 -9.81
N LEU A 118 -0.23 0.65 -9.14
CA LEU A 118 0.53 1.01 -7.93
C LEU A 118 2.00 1.27 -8.21
N SER A 119 2.49 0.87 -9.38
CA SER A 119 3.90 1.01 -9.74
C SER A 119 4.29 2.49 -9.78
N SER A 120 5.52 2.78 -9.36
CA SER A 120 6.14 4.09 -9.59
C SER A 120 6.98 4.12 -10.87
N GLY A 121 7.14 2.96 -11.54
CA GLY A 121 7.79 2.86 -12.83
C GLY A 121 6.79 3.01 -13.97
N VAL A 122 7.30 2.98 -15.21
CA VAL A 122 6.47 3.05 -16.42
C VAL A 122 5.64 1.78 -16.54
N THR A 123 4.33 1.93 -16.55
CA THR A 123 3.35 0.87 -16.81
C THR A 123 2.29 1.39 -17.76
N PRO A 124 1.54 0.52 -18.46
CA PRO A 124 0.42 0.95 -19.29
C PRO A 124 -0.65 1.75 -18.51
N TYR A 125 -0.69 1.63 -17.18
CA TYR A 125 -1.70 2.28 -16.33
C TYR A 125 -1.12 3.35 -15.41
N VAL A 126 -0.01 3.97 -15.78
CA VAL A 126 0.67 5.01 -14.98
C VAL A 126 -0.26 6.18 -14.66
N ASP A 127 -1.19 6.49 -15.57
CA ASP A 127 -2.16 7.59 -15.43
C ASP A 127 -3.46 7.19 -14.73
N PHE A 128 -3.59 5.94 -14.25
CA PHE A 128 -4.80 5.46 -13.55
C PHE A 128 -5.29 6.42 -12.48
N LYS A 129 -4.35 6.99 -11.72
CA LYS A 129 -4.65 7.94 -10.66
C LYS A 129 -5.44 9.15 -11.20
N LYS A 130 -5.00 9.73 -12.31
CA LYS A 130 -5.64 10.89 -12.94
C LYS A 130 -7.06 10.56 -13.42
N HIS A 131 -7.23 9.40 -14.07
CA HIS A 131 -8.54 8.93 -14.53
C HIS A 131 -9.50 8.70 -13.35
N TYR A 132 -9.03 8.05 -12.29
CA TYR A 132 -9.86 7.82 -11.11
C TYR A 132 -10.22 9.12 -10.37
N GLU A 133 -9.29 10.05 -10.22
CA GLU A 133 -9.58 11.37 -9.63
C GLU A 133 -10.62 12.14 -10.45
N SER A 134 -10.59 12.06 -11.78
CA SER A 134 -11.63 12.62 -12.65
C SER A 134 -12.98 11.96 -12.38
N ALA A 135 -13.04 10.62 -12.36
CA ALA A 135 -14.27 9.87 -12.11
C ALA A 135 -14.88 10.15 -10.72
N LEU A 136 -14.04 10.43 -9.71
CA LEU A 136 -14.49 10.88 -8.40
C LEU A 136 -15.15 12.27 -8.44
N ASN A 137 -14.59 13.19 -9.22
CA ASN A 137 -15.15 14.54 -9.38
C ASN A 137 -16.51 14.53 -10.10
N ASP A 138 -16.72 13.55 -10.97
CA ASP A 138 -17.98 13.37 -11.69
C ASP A 138 -19.10 12.77 -10.81
N GLY A 139 -18.80 12.40 -9.56
CA GLY A 139 -19.80 11.90 -8.60
C GLY A 139 -20.44 10.57 -9.01
N LEU A 140 -19.74 9.75 -9.80
CA LEU A 140 -20.26 8.51 -10.35
C LEU A 140 -20.57 7.49 -9.26
N ASN A 141 -21.67 6.75 -9.42
CA ASN A 141 -21.96 5.58 -8.60
C ASN A 141 -21.01 4.41 -8.95
N GLU A 142 -21.01 3.35 -8.16
CA GLU A 142 -20.03 2.25 -8.29
C GLU A 142 -20.04 1.57 -9.68
N GLU A 143 -21.22 1.33 -10.25
CA GLU A 143 -21.36 0.68 -11.56
C GLU A 143 -20.88 1.60 -12.69
N ALA A 144 -21.29 2.88 -12.66
CA ALA A 144 -20.84 3.88 -13.62
C ALA A 144 -19.33 4.13 -13.52
N MET A 145 -18.79 4.16 -12.30
CA MET A 145 -17.35 4.29 -12.04
C MET A 145 -16.58 3.09 -12.59
N LYS A 146 -17.07 1.86 -12.34
CA LYS A 146 -16.47 0.65 -12.91
C LYS A 146 -16.42 0.74 -14.43
N LYS A 147 -17.56 1.07 -15.07
CA LYS A 147 -17.63 1.18 -16.53
C LYS A 147 -16.67 2.24 -17.07
N ARG A 148 -16.64 3.43 -16.45
CA ARG A 148 -15.72 4.50 -16.82
C ARG A 148 -14.26 4.05 -16.76
N LEU A 149 -13.88 3.35 -15.69
CA LEU A 149 -12.51 2.86 -15.54
C LEU A 149 -12.16 1.75 -16.52
N VAL A 150 -13.11 0.89 -16.92
CA VAL A 150 -12.87 -0.08 -18.00
C VAL A 150 -12.52 0.63 -19.30
N ASP A 151 -13.25 1.69 -19.64
CA ASP A 151 -12.97 2.49 -20.83
C ASP A 151 -11.63 3.23 -20.70
N ASP A 152 -11.35 3.82 -19.53
CA ASP A 152 -10.07 4.47 -19.24
C ASP A 152 -8.88 3.49 -19.33
N PHE A 153 -9.04 2.23 -18.89
CA PHE A 153 -8.01 1.19 -19.04
C PHE A 153 -7.70 0.89 -20.49
N ARG A 154 -8.71 0.80 -21.36
CA ARG A 154 -8.51 0.59 -22.79
C ARG A 154 -7.80 1.78 -23.43
N ASN A 155 -8.23 3.00 -23.11
CA ASN A 155 -7.58 4.21 -23.63
C ASN A 155 -6.10 4.26 -23.20
N MET A 156 -5.82 3.95 -21.93
CA MET A 156 -4.45 3.88 -21.41
C MET A 156 -3.62 2.79 -22.12
N GLU A 157 -4.19 1.63 -22.43
CA GLU A 157 -3.50 0.59 -23.21
C GLU A 157 -3.24 1.01 -24.66
N GLU A 158 -4.20 1.68 -25.31
CA GLU A 158 -4.06 2.19 -26.67
C GLU A 158 -2.99 3.29 -26.77
N GLU A 159 -2.98 4.23 -25.83
CA GLU A 159 -1.94 5.26 -25.71
C GLU A 159 -0.55 4.65 -25.45
N ASN A 160 -0.50 3.49 -24.79
CA ASN A 160 0.73 2.77 -24.45
C ASN A 160 0.93 1.48 -25.28
N ILE A 161 0.39 1.41 -26.50
CA ILE A 161 0.33 0.17 -27.29
C ILE A 161 1.69 -0.51 -27.47
N VAL A 162 2.76 0.28 -27.68
CA VAL A 162 4.13 -0.24 -27.84
C VAL A 162 4.59 -0.97 -26.58
N LEU A 163 4.28 -0.42 -25.41
CA LEU A 163 4.61 -1.03 -24.13
C LEU A 163 3.76 -2.28 -23.87
N VAL A 164 2.46 -2.21 -24.14
CA VAL A 164 1.54 -3.35 -24.01
C VAL A 164 2.00 -4.51 -24.89
N GLU A 165 2.34 -4.25 -26.15
CA GLU A 165 2.88 -5.27 -27.05
C GLU A 165 4.22 -5.85 -26.58
N ALA A 166 5.13 -5.00 -26.10
CA ALA A 166 6.42 -5.46 -25.59
C ALA A 166 6.23 -6.38 -24.38
N MET A 167 5.33 -6.03 -23.46
CA MET A 167 4.97 -6.84 -22.30
C MET A 167 4.31 -8.16 -22.71
N ARG A 168 3.41 -8.14 -23.71
CA ARG A 168 2.79 -9.36 -24.25
C ARG A 168 3.83 -10.30 -24.85
N LYS A 169 4.72 -9.78 -25.70
CA LYS A 169 5.81 -10.56 -26.32
C LYS A 169 6.76 -11.15 -25.27
N ASP A 170 7.07 -10.41 -24.20
CA ASP A 170 7.90 -10.91 -23.10
C ASP A 170 7.19 -12.03 -22.31
N LYS A 171 5.89 -11.90 -22.07
CA LYS A 171 5.09 -12.94 -21.41
C LYS A 171 5.01 -14.22 -22.25
N GLU A 172 4.73 -14.11 -23.54
CA GLU A 172 4.69 -15.25 -24.47
C GLU A 172 6.03 -15.99 -24.53
N LYS A 173 7.16 -15.25 -24.53
CA LYS A 173 8.50 -15.86 -24.48
C LYS A 173 8.79 -16.62 -23.19
N LYS A 174 8.17 -16.24 -22.08
CA LYS A 174 8.32 -16.90 -20.77
C LYS A 174 7.41 -18.10 -20.61
N GLU A 175 6.24 -18.10 -21.25
CA GLU A 175 5.25 -19.18 -21.20
C GLU A 175 5.46 -20.24 -22.31
N GLY A 176 6.09 -19.87 -23.43
CA GLY A 176 6.46 -20.78 -24.52
C GLY A 176 7.83 -21.46 -24.36
N LYS A 177 8.40 -21.43 -23.16
CA LYS A 177 9.58 -22.20 -22.73
C LYS A 177 9.17 -23.14 -21.60
#